data_AF-A0A1C5UE30-F1
#
_entry.id   AF-A0A1C5UE30-F1
#
_cell.length_a   1.000
_cell.length_b   1.000
_cell.length_c   1.000
_cell.angle_alpha   90.00
_cell.angle_beta   90.00
_cell.angle_gamma   90.00
#
_symmetry.space_group_name_H-M   'P 1'
#
loop_
_entity.id
_entity.type
_entity.pdbx_description
1 polymer ?
#
loop_
_entity_poly.entity_id
_entity_poly.type
_entity_poly.pdbx_seq_one_letter_code
_entity_poly.pdbx_strand_id
1 'polypeptide(L)'
;MKKKFCKLSAIFIALIMMFTVVVLPSVEAALPVDVNKKCSLEISISSHSYAEDLSKNDVQVDLYKVASISQGGNYTGLDAFKDIDWSTVKYDATQSAKTWKQRASEASKVIKDATPAYTATLKGGYVKLTNLQTGLYLVVVNDMNSQYYSYKFTPYLVSLPNNYYYTTKKDDTWYYDLVGSKAIGIKADRELRMSSIQITKKLTSQNTTLTTNATFVYQVDIETIENQKETRFITLNFDEVKEKTIRIADIPAGSKVTVTEVYTGAGYEIVGDSKKVLESLVADEDSQEIATASFENKASNEIHGGYGIVNNYKYSKEDQDYTVKQSKENKTVQE
;
A
#
# COMPACT_ATOMS: atom_id res chain seq x y z
N MET A 1 62.48 43.13 85.54
CA MET A 1 61.29 42.40 86.06
C MET A 1 60.75 41.55 84.92
N LYS A 2 60.83 40.21 84.99
CA LYS A 2 59.73 39.30 85.42
C LYS A 2 58.47 39.56 84.56
N LYS A 3 57.93 38.63 83.75
CA LYS A 3 57.78 37.17 83.93
C LYS A 3 57.46 36.45 82.61
N LYS A 4 57.91 35.19 82.55
CA LYS A 4 57.51 34.10 81.67
C LYS A 4 56.14 33.50 82.09
N PHE A 5 55.64 32.61 81.22
CA PHE A 5 54.62 31.55 81.41
C PHE A 5 53.15 32.02 81.41
N CYS A 6 52.19 31.32 80.79
CA CYS A 6 51.95 29.88 80.92
C CYS A 6 51.24 29.23 79.72
N LYS A 7 51.50 27.93 79.55
CA LYS A 7 50.80 26.97 78.69
C LYS A 7 49.34 26.78 79.15
N LEU A 8 48.44 26.41 78.23
CA LEU A 8 47.38 25.39 78.37
C LEU A 8 46.67 25.32 77.00
N SER A 9 46.81 24.26 76.20
CA SER A 9 46.10 22.96 76.27
C SER A 9 44.63 23.05 75.83
N ALA A 10 44.30 22.50 74.64
CA ALA A 10 43.39 21.36 74.45
C ALA A 10 42.71 21.33 73.06
N ILE A 11 43.00 20.27 72.30
CA ILE A 11 42.05 19.38 71.59
C ILE A 11 40.94 20.05 70.75
N PHE A 12 41.08 20.06 69.41
CA PHE A 12 40.22 19.36 68.44
C PHE A 12 40.65 19.68 66.99
N ILE A 13 40.24 18.84 66.05
CA ILE A 13 40.46 18.88 64.58
C ILE A 13 41.59 17.97 64.10
N ALA A 14 41.35 16.69 64.32
CA ALA A 14 41.72 15.67 63.35
C ALA A 14 40.79 15.77 62.12
N LEU A 15 41.31 15.36 60.97
CA LEU A 15 40.57 14.83 59.83
C LEU A 15 39.84 15.83 58.91
N ILE A 16 40.58 16.54 58.05
CA ILE A 16 40.08 16.91 56.71
C ILE A 16 41.19 16.62 55.68
N MET A 17 41.51 15.35 55.48
CA MET A 17 41.90 14.90 54.14
C MET A 17 40.61 14.85 53.33
N MET A 18 40.28 15.95 52.68
CA MET A 18 39.22 15.97 51.68
C MET A 18 39.63 14.99 50.58
N PHE A 19 38.98 13.83 50.62
CA PHE A 19 38.77 12.92 49.50
C PHE A 19 38.29 13.75 48.31
N THR A 20 39.21 14.17 47.44
CA THR A 20 38.84 14.50 46.07
C THR A 20 38.60 13.17 45.39
N VAL A 21 37.36 12.66 45.51
CA VAL A 21 36.87 11.65 44.58
C VAL A 21 36.92 12.35 43.22
N VAL A 22 37.96 12.08 42.45
CA VAL A 22 37.96 12.34 41.01
C VAL A 22 36.89 11.41 40.47
N VAL A 23 35.66 11.91 40.37
CA VAL A 23 34.62 11.29 39.57
C VAL A 23 35.07 11.50 38.13
N LEU A 24 35.87 10.56 37.62
CA LEU A 24 36.13 10.48 36.20
C LEU A 24 34.75 10.27 35.55
N PRO A 25 34.28 11.17 34.67
CA PRO A 25 33.09 10.86 33.89
C PRO A 25 33.40 9.59 33.10
N SER A 26 32.64 8.53 33.35
CA SER A 26 32.62 7.36 32.48
C SER A 26 32.05 7.80 31.14
N VAL A 27 32.93 8.25 30.24
CA VAL A 27 32.62 8.37 28.83
C VAL A 27 32.64 6.95 28.30
N GLU A 28 31.50 6.26 28.37
CA GLU A 28 31.30 5.04 27.60
C GLU A 28 31.23 5.44 26.12
N ALA A 29 32.38 5.36 25.45
CA ALA A 29 32.43 5.48 24.00
C ALA A 29 31.76 4.24 23.39
N ALA A 30 31.00 4.44 22.32
CA ALA A 30 30.44 3.37 21.49
C ALA A 30 31.47 2.25 21.30
N LEU A 31 31.08 0.99 21.58
CA LEU A 31 31.93 -0.13 21.20
C LEU A 31 32.12 -0.10 19.68
N PRO A 32 33.34 -0.35 19.17
CA PRO A 32 33.58 -0.35 17.74
C PRO A 32 32.78 -1.45 17.06
N VAL A 33 32.38 -1.22 15.80
CA VAL A 33 31.76 -2.24 14.97
C VAL A 33 32.77 -3.36 14.71
N ASP A 34 32.40 -4.60 15.01
CA ASP A 34 33.10 -5.79 14.57
C ASP A 34 32.69 -6.09 13.12
N VAL A 35 33.48 -5.54 12.19
CA VAL A 35 33.23 -5.64 10.74
C VAL A 35 33.31 -7.08 10.22
N ASN A 36 33.92 -8.01 10.95
CA ASN A 36 34.05 -9.41 10.52
C ASN A 36 32.92 -10.31 11.02
N LYS A 37 32.13 -9.83 11.99
CA LYS A 37 31.01 -10.58 12.54
C LYS A 37 29.90 -10.75 11.49
N LYS A 38 29.26 -11.91 11.51
CA LYS A 38 28.11 -12.19 10.64
C LYS A 38 26.83 -11.62 11.22
N CYS A 39 25.96 -11.15 10.35
CA CYS A 39 24.66 -10.59 10.69
C CYS A 39 23.51 -11.51 10.28
N SER A 40 22.37 -11.32 10.94
CA SER A 40 21.08 -11.90 10.55
C SER A 40 20.07 -10.77 10.36
N LEU A 41 19.19 -10.93 9.38
CA LEU A 41 18.13 -9.99 9.07
C LEU A 41 16.83 -10.74 8.84
N GLU A 42 15.81 -10.41 9.63
CA GLU A 42 14.44 -10.82 9.41
C GLU A 42 13.69 -9.69 8.72
N ILE A 43 12.99 -10.01 7.64
CA ILE A 43 12.13 -9.10 6.90
C ILE A 43 10.70 -9.64 7.00
N SER A 44 9.76 -8.81 7.42
CA SER A 44 8.37 -9.22 7.62
C SER A 44 7.38 -8.16 7.14
N ILE A 45 6.15 -8.60 6.83
CA ILE A 45 5.04 -7.68 6.58
C ILE A 45 4.59 -7.10 7.93
N SER A 46 5.08 -5.90 8.25
CA SER A 46 4.77 -5.25 9.52
C SER A 46 3.42 -4.54 9.55
N SER A 47 2.79 -4.32 8.39
CA SER A 47 1.52 -3.58 8.32
C SER A 47 0.33 -4.49 8.59
N HIS A 48 -0.41 -4.24 9.67
CA HIS A 48 -1.65 -4.97 9.95
C HIS A 48 -2.73 -4.76 8.89
N SER A 49 -2.76 -3.63 8.20
CA SER A 49 -3.83 -3.31 7.24
C SER A 49 -3.80 -4.21 6.00
N TYR A 50 -2.63 -4.71 5.61
CA TYR A 50 -2.44 -5.46 4.36
C TYR A 50 -1.76 -6.83 4.56
N ALA A 51 -1.36 -7.16 5.79
CA ALA A 51 -0.68 -8.42 6.08
C ALA A 51 -1.48 -9.65 5.65
N GLU A 52 -2.80 -9.64 5.81
CA GLU A 52 -3.63 -10.80 5.43
C GLU A 52 -3.58 -11.08 3.93
N ASP A 53 -3.62 -10.05 3.09
CA ASP A 53 -3.57 -10.20 1.64
C ASP A 53 -2.14 -10.47 1.14
N LEU A 54 -1.17 -9.67 1.59
CA LEU A 54 0.22 -9.82 1.17
C LEU A 54 0.84 -11.16 1.63
N SER A 55 0.46 -11.69 2.80
CA SER A 55 0.99 -12.98 3.29
C SER A 55 0.51 -14.19 2.48
N LYS A 56 -0.56 -14.05 1.69
CA LYS A 56 -1.05 -15.09 0.77
C LYS A 56 -0.21 -15.19 -0.51
N ASN A 57 0.71 -14.24 -0.72
CA ASN A 57 1.51 -14.13 -1.92
C ASN A 57 3.01 -14.28 -1.60
N ASP A 58 3.77 -14.76 -2.58
CA ASP A 58 5.23 -14.80 -2.51
C ASP A 58 5.79 -13.41 -2.84
N VAL A 59 6.35 -12.72 -1.84
CA VAL A 59 6.92 -11.38 -2.01
C VAL A 59 8.43 -11.47 -2.21
N GLN A 60 8.93 -11.07 -3.38
CA GLN A 60 10.36 -11.08 -3.71
C GLN A 60 11.06 -9.83 -3.15
N VAL A 61 12.23 -10.03 -2.55
CA VAL A 61 13.05 -8.98 -1.95
C VAL A 61 14.50 -9.17 -2.34
N ASP A 62 15.09 -8.10 -2.87
CA ASP A 62 16.50 -8.01 -3.20
C ASP A 62 17.24 -7.09 -2.22
N LEU A 63 18.41 -7.54 -1.78
CA LEU A 63 19.29 -6.80 -0.91
C LEU A 63 20.57 -6.47 -1.68
N TYR A 64 20.79 -5.19 -1.93
CA TYR A 64 22.01 -4.68 -2.55
C TYR A 64 22.93 -4.16 -1.45
N LYS A 65 24.16 -4.69 -1.35
CA LYS A 65 25.15 -4.16 -0.42
C LYS A 65 25.74 -2.88 -1.02
N VAL A 66 25.22 -1.73 -0.61
CA VAL A 66 25.54 -0.43 -1.23
C VAL A 66 26.78 0.24 -0.64
N ALA A 67 27.13 -0.08 0.61
CA ALA A 67 28.32 0.45 1.26
C ALA A 67 28.92 -0.54 2.26
N SER A 68 30.25 -0.52 2.45
CA SER A 68 30.90 -1.13 3.61
C SER A 68 30.74 -0.24 4.84
N ILE A 69 30.77 -0.83 6.04
CA ILE A 69 30.82 -0.10 7.31
C ILE A 69 32.20 -0.26 7.96
N SER A 70 32.75 0.83 8.49
CA SER A 70 34.01 0.83 9.24
C SER A 70 33.79 0.53 10.72
N GLN A 71 34.87 0.27 11.47
CA GLN A 71 34.81 0.10 12.94
C GLN A 71 34.20 1.32 13.66
N GLY A 72 34.33 2.51 13.08
CA GLY A 72 33.71 3.74 13.59
C GLY A 72 32.29 4.00 13.10
N GLY A 73 31.65 3.05 12.40
CA GLY A 73 30.28 3.20 11.90
C GLY A 73 30.14 4.06 10.64
N ASN A 74 31.23 4.50 10.01
CA ASN A 74 31.19 5.27 8.76
C ASN A 74 31.03 4.35 7.55
N TYR A 75 30.28 4.83 6.55
CA TYR A 75 30.00 4.09 5.32
C TYR A 75 30.88 4.51 4.14
N THR A 76 31.24 3.55 3.29
CA THR A 76 31.96 3.79 2.04
C THR A 76 31.28 3.03 0.90
N GLY A 77 30.88 3.77 -0.14
CA GLY A 77 30.12 3.23 -1.28
C GLY A 77 30.88 2.14 -2.03
N LEU A 78 30.16 1.13 -2.49
CA LEU A 78 30.68 -0.01 -3.26
C LEU A 78 30.25 0.08 -4.71
N ASP A 79 31.08 -0.40 -5.64
CA ASP A 79 30.76 -0.58 -7.07
C ASP A 79 29.95 0.57 -7.70
N ALA A 80 28.73 0.28 -8.18
CA ALA A 80 27.82 1.24 -8.81
C ALA A 80 27.32 2.36 -7.87
N PHE A 81 27.56 2.21 -6.56
CA PHE A 81 27.10 3.11 -5.50
C PHE A 81 28.19 4.07 -5.01
N LYS A 82 29.41 4.03 -5.59
CA LYS A 82 30.55 4.85 -5.15
C LYS A 82 30.31 6.36 -5.23
N ASP A 83 29.50 6.81 -6.19
CA ASP A 83 29.24 8.23 -6.44
C ASP A 83 28.14 8.83 -5.55
N ILE A 84 27.49 8.00 -4.72
CA ILE A 84 26.50 8.46 -3.74
C ILE A 84 27.23 8.95 -2.48
N ASP A 85 26.83 10.11 -1.97
CA ASP A 85 27.39 10.67 -0.73
C ASP A 85 26.83 9.94 0.51
N TRP A 86 27.51 8.86 0.89
CA TRP A 86 27.20 8.06 2.08
C TRP A 86 27.60 8.72 3.39
N SER A 87 28.39 9.79 3.36
CA SER A 87 28.81 10.51 4.58
C SER A 87 27.64 11.17 5.31
N THR A 88 26.52 11.36 4.61
CA THR A 88 25.26 11.87 5.17
C THR A 88 24.33 10.77 5.66
N VAL A 89 24.77 9.52 5.69
CA VAL A 89 24.05 8.44 6.36
C VAL A 89 24.68 8.26 7.73
N LYS A 90 24.23 9.08 8.69
CA LYS A 90 24.67 8.98 10.08
C LYS A 90 23.51 8.59 10.97
N TYR A 91 23.87 7.90 12.05
CA TYR A 91 23.04 7.81 13.24
C TYR A 91 23.31 9.09 14.03
N ASP A 92 22.54 10.15 13.81
CA ASP A 92 22.59 11.34 14.66
C ASP A 92 21.21 12.00 14.81
N ALA A 93 21.06 12.87 15.82
CA ALA A 93 19.80 13.52 16.13
C ALA A 93 19.34 14.55 15.07
N THR A 94 20.23 14.93 14.15
CA THR A 94 20.04 15.99 13.15
C THR A 94 19.80 15.45 11.74
N GLN A 95 20.25 14.24 11.44
CA GLN A 95 20.11 13.58 10.14
C GLN A 95 18.85 12.73 10.13
N SER A 96 17.77 13.41 9.75
CA SER A 96 16.42 12.86 9.70
C SER A 96 16.30 11.61 8.82
N ALA A 97 15.28 10.80 9.11
CA ALA A 97 14.81 9.72 8.22
C ALA A 97 14.63 10.16 6.75
N LYS A 98 14.49 11.47 6.48
CA LYS A 98 14.47 12.06 5.14
C LYS A 98 15.78 11.82 4.38
N THR A 99 16.94 11.96 5.03
CA THR A 99 18.24 11.75 4.37
C THR A 99 18.44 10.29 4.01
N TRP A 100 18.12 9.37 4.92
CA TRP A 100 18.14 7.94 4.64
C TRP A 100 17.19 7.57 3.50
N LYS A 101 15.97 8.13 3.48
CA LYS A 101 15.02 7.95 2.38
C LYS A 101 15.55 8.50 1.05
N GLN A 102 16.18 9.67 1.08
CA GLN A 102 16.78 10.26 -0.11
C GLN A 102 17.91 9.39 -0.66
N ARG A 103 18.83 8.92 0.19
CA ARG A 103 19.94 8.04 -0.22
C ARG A 103 19.44 6.68 -0.72
N ALA A 104 18.39 6.13 -0.11
CA ALA A 104 17.73 4.93 -0.61
C ALA A 104 17.19 5.14 -2.05
N SER A 105 16.55 6.28 -2.29
CA SER A 105 16.00 6.63 -3.61
C SER A 105 17.09 6.91 -4.66
N GLU A 106 18.21 7.53 -4.27
CA GLU A 106 19.37 7.71 -5.14
C GLU A 106 19.99 6.35 -5.50
N ALA A 107 20.19 5.48 -4.50
CA ALA A 107 20.71 4.14 -4.70
C ALA A 107 19.80 3.28 -5.59
N SER A 108 18.48 3.35 -5.41
CA SER A 108 17.53 2.59 -6.22
C SER A 108 17.52 2.98 -7.70
N LYS A 109 18.02 4.17 -8.06
CA LYS A 109 18.10 4.62 -9.47
C LYS A 109 19.28 4.00 -10.22
N VAL A 110 20.32 3.56 -9.49
CA VAL A 110 21.56 3.04 -10.08
C VAL A 110 21.65 1.51 -10.04
N ILE A 111 20.62 0.81 -9.54
CA ILE A 111 20.62 -0.66 -9.44
C ILE A 111 20.44 -1.39 -10.78
N LYS A 112 20.09 -0.71 -11.88
CA LYS A 112 19.84 -1.37 -13.19
C LYS A 112 21.01 -2.23 -13.66
N ASP A 113 22.24 -1.85 -13.29
CA ASP A 113 23.47 -2.54 -13.65
C ASP A 113 24.10 -3.31 -12.47
N ALA A 114 23.41 -3.37 -11.32
CA ALA A 114 23.90 -4.00 -10.11
C ALA A 114 23.22 -5.36 -9.88
N THR A 115 23.97 -6.33 -9.35
CA THR A 115 23.42 -7.61 -8.91
C THR A 115 23.10 -7.53 -7.41
N PRO A 116 21.93 -8.02 -6.96
CA PRO A 116 21.66 -8.18 -5.54
C PRO A 116 22.76 -9.02 -4.87
N ALA A 117 23.18 -8.63 -3.67
CA ALA A 117 24.05 -9.46 -2.86
C ALA A 117 23.28 -10.68 -2.32
N TYR A 118 21.98 -10.50 -2.07
CA TYR A 118 21.06 -11.54 -1.64
C TYR A 118 19.68 -11.31 -2.25
N THR A 119 19.00 -12.38 -2.61
CA THR A 119 17.58 -12.38 -3.00
C THR A 119 16.84 -13.33 -2.06
N ALA A 120 15.63 -12.95 -1.67
CA ALA A 120 14.81 -13.67 -0.73
C ALA A 120 13.34 -13.62 -1.15
N THR A 121 12.59 -14.66 -0.78
CA THR A 121 11.14 -14.69 -0.95
C THR A 121 10.49 -14.77 0.42
N LEU A 122 9.63 -13.81 0.76
CA LEU A 122 8.80 -13.90 1.95
C LEU A 122 7.65 -14.87 1.67
N LYS A 123 7.65 -16.00 2.38
CA LYS A 123 6.56 -16.98 2.33
C LYS A 123 5.71 -16.86 3.58
N GLY A 124 4.40 -16.70 3.43
CA GLY A 124 3.55 -16.41 4.58
C GLY A 124 3.88 -15.07 5.25
N GLY A 125 4.51 -14.14 4.51
CA GLY A 125 4.79 -12.79 4.98
C GLY A 125 6.07 -12.59 5.80
N TYR A 126 6.98 -13.56 5.85
CA TYR A 126 8.29 -13.37 6.50
C TYR A 126 9.43 -14.12 5.81
N VAL A 127 10.65 -13.65 6.03
CA VAL A 127 11.89 -14.37 5.69
C VAL A 127 13.00 -14.01 6.67
N LYS A 128 13.88 -14.97 6.95
CA LYS A 128 15.10 -14.75 7.76
C LYS A 128 16.34 -15.09 6.94
N LEU A 129 17.20 -14.09 6.77
CA LEU A 129 18.52 -14.20 6.14
C LEU A 129 19.58 -14.28 7.24
N THR A 130 20.56 -15.16 7.07
CA THR A 130 21.69 -15.36 7.99
C THR A 130 23.02 -15.29 7.26
N ASN A 131 24.12 -15.20 8.00
CA ASN A 131 25.48 -15.14 7.45
C ASN A 131 25.74 -13.93 6.54
N LEU A 132 24.99 -12.84 6.75
CA LEU A 132 25.16 -11.58 6.04
C LEU A 132 26.46 -10.91 6.46
N GLN A 133 27.16 -10.26 5.53
CA GLN A 133 28.32 -9.43 5.87
C GLN A 133 27.88 -8.12 6.50
N THR A 134 28.74 -7.52 7.33
CA THR A 134 28.51 -6.14 7.77
C THR A 134 28.55 -5.17 6.59
N GLY A 135 27.75 -4.10 6.66
CA GLY A 135 27.60 -3.07 5.65
C GLY A 135 26.23 -2.41 5.68
N LEU A 136 26.03 -1.49 4.74
CA LEU A 136 24.74 -0.86 4.46
C LEU A 136 24.09 -1.58 3.29
N TYR A 137 22.82 -1.92 3.45
CA TYR A 137 22.04 -2.62 2.43
C TYR A 137 20.87 -1.75 1.99
N LEU A 138 20.67 -1.66 0.68
CA LEU A 138 19.42 -1.20 0.09
C LEU A 138 18.49 -2.41 -0.05
N VAL A 139 17.33 -2.32 0.59
CA VAL A 139 16.27 -3.32 0.48
C VAL A 139 15.30 -2.84 -0.60
N VAL A 140 15.13 -3.65 -1.64
CA VAL A 140 14.19 -3.44 -2.73
C VAL A 140 13.21 -4.60 -2.72
N VAL A 141 11.92 -4.28 -2.59
CA VAL A 141 10.85 -5.27 -2.69
C VAL A 141 10.24 -5.11 -4.08
N ASN A 142 10.01 -6.21 -4.77
CA ASN A 142 9.40 -6.13 -6.10
C ASN A 142 7.93 -5.76 -5.97
N ASP A 143 7.52 -4.78 -6.77
CA ASP A 143 6.10 -4.46 -6.96
C ASP A 143 5.36 -5.71 -7.42
N MET A 144 4.13 -5.89 -6.94
CA MET A 144 3.35 -7.08 -7.23
C MET A 144 1.85 -6.79 -7.20
N ASN A 145 1.11 -7.64 -7.89
CA ASN A 145 -0.34 -7.67 -7.81
C ASN A 145 -0.78 -8.89 -7.00
N SER A 146 -1.67 -8.67 -6.04
CA SER A 146 -2.52 -9.74 -5.50
C SER A 146 -3.79 -9.85 -6.34
N GLN A 147 -4.70 -10.74 -5.97
CA GLN A 147 -5.96 -10.91 -6.69
C GLN A 147 -6.77 -9.60 -6.84
N TYR A 148 -6.73 -8.73 -5.83
CA TYR A 148 -7.59 -7.53 -5.78
C TYR A 148 -6.83 -6.20 -5.66
N TYR A 149 -5.52 -6.25 -5.39
CA TYR A 149 -4.74 -5.05 -5.11
C TYR A 149 -3.43 -5.03 -5.87
N SER A 150 -2.99 -3.83 -6.23
CA SER A 150 -1.63 -3.57 -6.68
C SER A 150 -0.83 -3.00 -5.52
N TYR A 151 0.38 -3.53 -5.31
CA TYR A 151 1.30 -3.10 -4.26
C TYR A 151 2.56 -2.49 -4.85
N LYS A 152 2.87 -1.29 -4.38
CA LYS A 152 4.12 -0.60 -4.68
C LYS A 152 4.95 -0.48 -3.43
N PHE A 153 6.24 -0.80 -3.52
CA PHE A 153 7.12 -0.76 -2.37
C PHE A 153 8.16 0.34 -2.50
N THR A 154 8.34 1.12 -1.44
CA THR A 154 9.38 2.14 -1.41
C THR A 154 10.70 1.52 -0.93
N PRO A 155 11.80 1.56 -1.70
CA PRO A 155 13.10 1.10 -1.25
C PRO A 155 13.60 1.84 -0.01
N TYR A 156 14.35 1.15 0.85
CA TYR A 156 14.91 1.74 2.08
C TYR A 156 16.26 1.14 2.44
N LEU A 157 17.01 1.84 3.28
CA LEU A 157 18.32 1.40 3.76
C LEU A 157 18.22 0.70 5.10
N VAL A 158 19.03 -0.34 5.28
CA VAL A 158 19.24 -1.06 6.55
C VAL A 158 20.73 -1.21 6.78
N SER A 159 21.20 -0.80 7.96
CA SER A 159 22.57 -1.12 8.39
C SER A 159 22.63 -2.47 9.07
N LEU A 160 23.67 -3.22 8.77
CA LEU A 160 24.06 -4.44 9.46
C LEU A 160 25.53 -4.29 9.93
N PRO A 161 25.81 -4.22 11.24
CA PRO A 161 24.86 -4.16 12.35
C PRO A 161 24.09 -2.83 12.40
N ASN A 162 23.01 -2.79 13.19
CA ASN A 162 22.24 -1.57 13.47
C ASN A 162 22.52 -1.08 14.89
N ASN A 163 22.31 0.22 15.13
CA ASN A 163 22.41 0.83 16.45
C ASN A 163 21.12 1.63 16.73
N TYR A 164 20.51 1.41 17.90
CA TYR A 164 19.24 2.03 18.30
C TYR A 164 19.41 3.15 19.35
N TYR A 165 20.63 3.63 19.58
CA TYR A 165 20.93 4.64 20.58
C TYR A 165 20.10 5.92 20.35
N TYR A 166 20.02 6.40 19.11
CA TYR A 166 19.31 7.66 18.84
C TYR A 166 17.78 7.55 18.95
N THR A 167 17.23 6.36 18.76
CA THR A 167 15.78 6.14 18.90
C THR A 167 15.38 5.83 20.35
N THR A 168 16.23 5.11 21.09
CA THR A 168 15.92 4.66 22.46
C THR A 168 16.56 5.51 23.56
N LYS A 169 17.67 6.20 23.24
CA LYS A 169 18.57 6.92 24.17
C LYS A 169 19.03 6.10 25.37
N LYS A 170 19.11 4.77 25.20
CA LYS A 170 19.33 3.82 26.31
C LYS A 170 20.67 3.10 26.25
N ASP A 171 21.10 2.68 25.05
CA ASP A 171 22.21 1.77 24.88
C ASP A 171 22.85 1.97 23.50
N ASP A 172 24.18 2.02 23.46
CA ASP A 172 25.02 2.23 22.27
C ASP A 172 25.53 0.89 21.67
N THR A 173 24.82 -0.19 21.95
CA THR A 173 25.12 -1.53 21.44
C THR A 173 24.85 -1.66 19.94
N TRP A 174 25.80 -2.29 19.24
CA TRP A 174 25.62 -2.77 17.87
C TRP A 174 24.89 -4.11 17.83
N TYR A 175 23.74 -4.12 17.17
CA TYR A 175 22.90 -5.30 16.99
C TYR A 175 23.17 -5.94 15.63
N TYR A 176 23.78 -7.13 15.65
CA TYR A 176 24.11 -7.91 14.46
C TYR A 176 22.95 -8.79 14.00
N ASP A 177 22.04 -9.13 14.91
CA ASP A 177 20.84 -9.91 14.64
C ASP A 177 19.60 -9.01 14.71
N LEU A 178 19.11 -8.61 13.53
CA LEU A 178 17.87 -7.85 13.36
C LEU A 178 16.71 -8.82 13.13
N VAL A 179 16.33 -9.54 14.20
CA VAL A 179 15.33 -10.61 14.18
C VAL A 179 14.28 -10.42 15.28
N GLY A 180 13.12 -11.08 15.15
CA GLY A 180 12.03 -10.98 16.12
C GLY A 180 11.59 -9.55 16.38
N SER A 181 11.74 -9.04 17.61
CA SER A 181 11.40 -7.65 17.95
C SER A 181 12.26 -6.58 17.25
N LYS A 182 13.30 -6.99 16.53
CA LYS A 182 14.19 -6.12 15.72
C LYS A 182 14.07 -6.40 14.22
N ALA A 183 13.12 -7.25 13.82
CA ALA A 183 12.83 -7.50 12.41
C ALA A 183 12.47 -6.20 11.69
N ILE A 184 12.79 -6.15 10.40
CA ILE A 184 12.50 -4.98 9.57
C ILE A 184 11.19 -5.19 8.83
N GLY A 185 10.30 -4.23 8.98
CA GLY A 185 9.02 -4.20 8.30
C GLY A 185 9.12 -3.68 6.88
N ILE A 186 8.48 -4.35 5.92
CA ILE A 186 8.29 -3.80 4.57
C ILE A 186 7.18 -2.75 4.56
N LYS A 187 7.36 -1.70 3.76
CA LYS A 187 6.38 -0.62 3.56
C LYS A 187 5.80 -0.71 2.16
N ALA A 188 4.50 -0.95 2.09
CA ALA A 188 3.76 -1.05 0.85
C ALA A 188 2.72 0.07 0.78
N ASP A 189 2.65 0.72 -0.38
CA ASP A 189 1.49 1.47 -0.82
C ASP A 189 0.58 0.51 -1.61
N ARG A 190 -0.73 0.66 -1.47
CA ARG A 190 -1.72 -0.26 -2.02
C ARG A 190 -2.80 0.50 -2.78
N GLU A 191 -3.14 0.00 -3.96
CA GLU A 191 -4.22 0.52 -4.79
C GLU A 191 -5.17 -0.63 -5.18
N LEU A 192 -6.47 -0.33 -5.35
CA LEU A 192 -7.45 -1.30 -5.84
C LEU A 192 -7.18 -1.60 -7.31
N ARG A 193 -7.26 -2.88 -7.68
CA ARG A 193 -7.32 -3.27 -9.08
C ARG A 193 -8.75 -3.11 -9.58
N MET A 194 -8.91 -2.78 -10.85
CA MET A 194 -10.22 -2.54 -11.45
C MET A 194 -10.66 -3.71 -12.32
N SER A 195 -11.97 -3.89 -12.38
CA SER A 195 -12.70 -4.89 -13.14
C SER A 195 -13.86 -4.20 -13.86
N SER A 196 -14.47 -4.94 -14.78
CA SER A 196 -15.65 -4.54 -15.51
C SER A 196 -16.70 -5.64 -15.51
N ILE A 197 -17.96 -5.24 -15.72
CA ILE A 197 -19.04 -6.16 -16.08
C ILE A 197 -19.66 -5.78 -17.42
N GLN A 198 -20.41 -6.69 -18.00
CA GLN A 198 -21.26 -6.45 -19.15
C GLN A 198 -22.73 -6.67 -18.79
N ILE A 199 -23.60 -5.82 -19.32
CA ILE A 199 -25.04 -6.09 -19.39
C ILE A 199 -25.36 -6.38 -20.84
N THR A 200 -25.88 -7.58 -21.10
CA THR A 200 -26.37 -7.98 -22.42
C THR A 200 -27.90 -8.05 -22.37
N LYS A 201 -28.56 -7.28 -23.22
CA LYS A 201 -30.01 -7.22 -23.32
C LYS A 201 -30.45 -7.65 -24.69
N LYS A 202 -31.26 -8.70 -24.75
CA LYS A 202 -31.93 -9.19 -25.95
C LYS A 202 -33.40 -8.81 -25.93
N LEU A 203 -33.88 -8.20 -27.01
CA LEU A 203 -35.30 -8.04 -27.29
C LEU A 203 -35.71 -9.07 -28.33
N THR A 204 -36.73 -9.89 -28.05
CA THR A 204 -37.13 -11.00 -28.95
C THR A 204 -38.40 -10.73 -29.76
N SER A 205 -39.19 -9.73 -29.38
CA SER A 205 -40.33 -9.27 -30.18
C SER A 205 -40.61 -7.79 -29.95
N GLN A 206 -41.28 -7.17 -30.92
CA GLN A 206 -41.58 -5.74 -30.93
C GLN A 206 -43.03 -5.48 -30.49
N ASN A 207 -43.25 -4.52 -29.60
CA ASN A 207 -44.58 -3.96 -29.41
C ASN A 207 -44.84 -2.93 -30.53
N THR A 208 -45.89 -3.13 -31.32
CA THR A 208 -46.21 -2.28 -32.49
C THR A 208 -47.42 -1.38 -32.25
N THR A 209 -48.03 -1.42 -31.06
CA THR A 209 -49.36 -0.85 -30.82
C THR A 209 -49.33 0.66 -30.54
N LEU A 210 -48.30 1.18 -29.84
CA LEU A 210 -48.25 2.59 -29.39
C LEU A 210 -46.93 3.32 -29.65
N THR A 211 -45.80 2.63 -29.58
CA THR A 211 -44.47 3.22 -29.84
C THR A 211 -43.50 2.11 -30.25
N THR A 212 -42.59 2.39 -31.18
CA THR A 212 -41.52 1.47 -31.57
C THR A 212 -40.30 1.53 -30.65
N ASN A 213 -40.26 2.50 -29.74
CA ASN A 213 -39.14 2.66 -28.83
C ASN A 213 -39.44 1.98 -27.49
N ALA A 214 -38.53 1.12 -27.04
CA ALA A 214 -38.53 0.52 -25.73
C ALA A 214 -37.35 1.05 -24.91
N THR A 215 -37.58 1.30 -23.62
CA THR A 215 -36.53 1.70 -22.67
C THR A 215 -36.45 0.67 -21.56
N PHE A 216 -35.25 0.22 -21.24
CA PHE A 216 -34.98 -0.66 -20.10
C PHE A 216 -33.99 0.02 -19.16
N VAL A 217 -34.25 -0.03 -17.85
CA VAL A 217 -33.36 0.54 -16.83
C VAL A 217 -32.88 -0.55 -15.90
N TYR A 218 -31.57 -0.59 -15.71
CA TYR A 218 -30.87 -1.51 -14.81
C TYR A 218 -30.30 -0.74 -13.63
N GLN A 219 -30.61 -1.20 -12.42
CA GLN A 219 -29.89 -0.82 -11.22
C GLN A 219 -28.72 -1.79 -11.04
N VAL A 220 -27.52 -1.24 -10.88
CA VAL A 220 -26.28 -1.98 -10.69
C VAL A 220 -25.74 -1.63 -9.31
N ASP A 221 -25.97 -2.51 -8.35
CA ASP A 221 -25.49 -2.37 -6.98
C ASP A 221 -24.13 -3.08 -6.85
N ILE A 222 -23.12 -2.34 -6.45
CA ILE A 222 -21.74 -2.79 -6.27
C ILE A 222 -21.43 -2.78 -4.78
N GLU A 223 -20.99 -3.93 -4.26
CA GLU A 223 -20.48 -4.08 -2.89
C GLU A 223 -19.03 -4.55 -2.98
N THR A 224 -18.11 -3.68 -2.58
CA THR A 224 -16.66 -3.97 -2.61
C THR A 224 -16.26 -4.91 -1.47
N ILE A 225 -15.08 -5.52 -1.58
CA ILE A 225 -14.47 -6.33 -0.50
C ILE A 225 -14.20 -5.53 0.79
N GLU A 226 -14.14 -4.20 0.68
CA GLU A 226 -14.01 -3.28 1.82
C GLU A 226 -15.38 -2.82 2.36
N ASN A 227 -16.48 -3.46 1.93
CA ASN A 227 -17.87 -3.14 2.30
C ASN A 227 -18.34 -1.74 1.89
N GLN A 228 -17.63 -1.08 0.97
CA GLN A 228 -18.11 0.15 0.33
C GLN A 228 -19.20 -0.21 -0.69
N LYS A 229 -20.25 0.61 -0.75
CA LYS A 229 -21.42 0.39 -1.61
C LYS A 229 -21.59 1.52 -2.60
N GLU A 230 -21.89 1.17 -3.85
CA GLU A 230 -22.20 2.09 -4.93
C GLU A 230 -23.38 1.56 -5.72
N THR A 231 -24.29 2.44 -6.16
CA THR A 231 -25.38 2.09 -7.07
C THR A 231 -25.28 2.92 -8.35
N ARG A 232 -25.32 2.26 -9.50
CA ARG A 232 -25.33 2.89 -10.83
C ARG A 232 -26.63 2.56 -11.56
N PHE A 233 -27.17 3.50 -12.33
CA PHE A 233 -28.34 3.27 -13.19
C PHE A 233 -27.95 3.29 -14.66
N ILE A 234 -28.27 2.20 -15.36
CA ILE A 234 -27.94 1.99 -16.77
C ILE A 234 -29.21 1.93 -17.59
N THR A 235 -29.30 2.77 -18.61
CA THR A 235 -30.46 2.80 -19.51
C THR A 235 -30.08 2.30 -20.89
N LEU A 236 -30.85 1.35 -21.43
CA LEU A 236 -30.75 0.88 -22.81
C LEU A 236 -32.05 1.14 -23.54
N ASN A 237 -31.97 1.80 -24.70
CA ASN A 237 -33.12 1.97 -25.58
C ASN A 237 -33.04 1.02 -26.77
N PHE A 238 -34.20 0.59 -27.24
CA PHE A 238 -34.36 -0.22 -28.43
C PHE A 238 -35.40 0.43 -29.33
N ASP A 239 -35.11 0.47 -30.62
CA ASP A 239 -35.98 0.90 -31.71
C ASP A 239 -36.40 -0.28 -32.60
N GLU A 240 -35.81 -1.45 -32.38
CA GLU A 240 -36.02 -2.69 -33.11
C GLU A 240 -35.65 -3.91 -32.25
N VAL A 241 -36.04 -5.10 -32.71
CA VAL A 241 -35.68 -6.40 -32.14
C VAL A 241 -34.20 -6.68 -32.41
N LYS A 242 -33.37 -6.59 -31.37
CA LYS A 242 -31.93 -6.87 -31.44
C LYS A 242 -31.36 -7.22 -30.07
N GLU A 243 -30.08 -7.53 -30.06
CA GLU A 243 -29.27 -7.62 -28.87
C GLU A 243 -28.39 -6.37 -28.75
N LYS A 244 -28.30 -5.79 -27.55
CA LYS A 244 -27.34 -4.73 -27.21
C LYS A 244 -26.53 -5.18 -26.00
N THR A 245 -25.24 -4.84 -26.00
CA THR A 245 -24.35 -5.04 -24.86
C THR A 245 -23.74 -3.72 -24.46
N ILE A 246 -23.61 -3.49 -23.15
CA ILE A 246 -22.93 -2.34 -22.57
C ILE A 246 -21.92 -2.79 -21.51
N ARG A 247 -20.71 -2.26 -21.58
CA ARG A 247 -19.66 -2.47 -20.57
C ARG A 247 -19.80 -1.42 -19.47
N ILE A 248 -19.64 -1.86 -18.23
CA ILE A 248 -19.57 -1.01 -17.03
C ILE A 248 -18.20 -1.25 -16.42
N ALA A 249 -17.30 -0.27 -16.57
CA ALA A 249 -15.93 -0.32 -16.08
C ALA A 249 -15.79 0.30 -14.68
N ASP A 250 -14.56 0.43 -14.20
CA ASP A 250 -14.21 1.08 -12.92
C ASP A 250 -14.96 0.48 -11.73
N ILE A 251 -15.02 -0.85 -11.67
CA ILE A 251 -15.55 -1.60 -10.53
C ILE A 251 -14.37 -2.24 -9.81
N PRO A 252 -14.15 -2.02 -8.50
CA PRO A 252 -13.04 -2.67 -7.80
C PRO A 252 -13.10 -4.20 -7.93
N ALA A 253 -11.96 -4.83 -8.20
CA ALA A 253 -11.83 -6.27 -8.23
C ALA A 253 -12.23 -6.89 -6.88
N GLY A 254 -12.80 -8.09 -6.93
CA GLY A 254 -13.38 -8.79 -5.79
C GLY A 254 -14.79 -8.31 -5.42
N SER A 255 -15.29 -7.23 -6.01
CA SER A 255 -16.63 -6.74 -5.73
C SER A 255 -17.70 -7.78 -6.08
N LYS A 256 -18.78 -7.77 -5.30
CA LYS A 256 -20.06 -8.39 -5.64
C LYS A 256 -20.90 -7.37 -6.38
N VAL A 257 -21.42 -7.72 -7.55
CA VAL A 257 -22.29 -6.87 -8.35
C VAL A 257 -23.64 -7.51 -8.53
N THR A 258 -24.69 -6.78 -8.19
CA THR A 258 -26.08 -7.18 -8.42
C THR A 258 -26.67 -6.28 -9.50
N VAL A 259 -27.09 -6.87 -10.61
CA VAL A 259 -27.79 -6.16 -11.69
C VAL A 259 -29.27 -6.52 -11.62
N THR A 260 -30.12 -5.51 -11.49
CA THR A 260 -31.57 -5.66 -11.46
C THR A 260 -32.21 -4.83 -12.57
N GLU A 261 -33.01 -5.44 -13.45
CA GLU A 261 -33.89 -4.69 -14.35
C GLU A 261 -35.05 -4.10 -13.52
N VAL A 262 -34.96 -2.80 -13.24
CA VAL A 262 -35.92 -2.07 -12.38
C VAL A 262 -37.01 -1.37 -13.19
N TYR A 263 -36.80 -1.21 -14.49
CA TYR A 263 -37.83 -0.73 -15.40
C TYR A 263 -37.84 -1.58 -16.67
N THR A 264 -38.95 -2.29 -16.84
CA THR A 264 -39.31 -2.98 -18.07
C THR A 264 -40.14 -2.03 -18.91
N GLY A 265 -39.65 -1.66 -20.10
CA GLY A 265 -40.30 -0.70 -20.99
C GLY A 265 -41.79 -0.95 -21.18
N ALA A 266 -42.58 0.12 -21.31
CA ALA A 266 -44.02 0.04 -21.47
C ALA A 266 -44.39 -0.89 -22.64
N GLY A 267 -45.29 -1.84 -22.40
CA GLY A 267 -45.71 -2.83 -23.40
C GLY A 267 -44.73 -3.99 -23.60
N TYR A 268 -43.78 -4.18 -22.70
CA TYR A 268 -42.87 -5.33 -22.66
C TYR A 268 -42.98 -6.08 -21.33
N GLU A 269 -42.56 -7.33 -21.33
CA GLU A 269 -42.39 -8.15 -20.13
C GLU A 269 -41.03 -8.83 -20.14
N ILE A 270 -40.48 -9.05 -18.94
CA ILE A 270 -39.21 -9.74 -18.78
C ILE A 270 -39.38 -11.25 -18.92
N VAL A 271 -38.42 -11.89 -19.56
CA VAL A 271 -38.32 -13.33 -19.69
C VAL A 271 -37.24 -13.83 -18.73
N GLY A 272 -37.67 -14.58 -17.71
CA GLY A 272 -36.79 -15.09 -16.66
C GLY A 272 -36.58 -14.08 -15.51
N ASP A 273 -35.44 -14.19 -14.82
CA ASP A 273 -35.20 -13.37 -13.62
C ASP A 273 -34.85 -11.92 -13.98
N SER A 274 -35.45 -11.00 -13.23
CA SER A 274 -35.09 -9.58 -13.24
C SER A 274 -33.81 -9.24 -12.51
N LYS A 275 -33.18 -10.21 -11.83
CA LYS A 275 -32.00 -9.99 -10.99
C LYS A 275 -30.91 -11.01 -11.32
N LYS A 276 -29.68 -10.53 -11.53
CA LYS A 276 -28.47 -11.33 -11.75
C LYS A 276 -27.39 -10.89 -10.77
N VAL A 277 -26.62 -11.84 -10.24
CA VAL A 277 -25.56 -11.59 -9.27
C VAL A 277 -24.23 -12.11 -9.82
N LEU A 278 -23.22 -11.26 -9.83
CA LEU A 278 -21.85 -11.55 -10.22
C LEU A 278 -20.99 -11.41 -8.98
N GLU A 279 -20.35 -12.50 -8.56
CA GLU A 279 -19.55 -12.56 -7.33
C GLU A 279 -18.06 -12.51 -7.67
N SER A 280 -17.25 -11.92 -6.78
CA SER A 280 -15.78 -11.99 -6.82
C SER A 280 -15.17 -11.63 -8.17
N LEU A 281 -15.48 -10.42 -8.67
CA LEU A 281 -14.98 -9.98 -9.96
C LEU A 281 -13.45 -10.06 -10.07
N VAL A 282 -12.95 -10.58 -11.19
CA VAL A 282 -11.51 -10.66 -11.48
C VAL A 282 -11.04 -9.34 -12.07
N ALA A 283 -9.85 -8.89 -11.70
CA ALA A 283 -9.25 -7.69 -12.30
C ALA A 283 -9.17 -7.82 -13.83
N ASP A 284 -9.46 -6.75 -14.56
CA ASP A 284 -9.58 -6.78 -16.03
C ASP A 284 -8.29 -7.24 -16.71
N GLU A 285 -7.13 -6.89 -16.15
CA GLU A 285 -5.81 -7.29 -16.68
C GLU A 285 -5.50 -8.79 -16.50
N ASP A 286 -6.21 -9.48 -15.62
CA ASP A 286 -6.08 -10.93 -15.38
C ASP A 286 -7.23 -11.74 -16.00
N SER A 287 -8.28 -11.08 -16.49
CA SER A 287 -9.48 -11.77 -16.98
C SER A 287 -9.43 -12.04 -18.48
N GLN A 288 -9.81 -13.25 -18.88
CA GLN A 288 -9.99 -13.60 -20.30
C GLN A 288 -11.36 -13.19 -20.84
N GLU A 289 -12.37 -13.08 -19.96
CA GLU A 289 -13.74 -12.74 -20.31
C GLU A 289 -14.33 -11.75 -19.30
N ILE A 290 -15.29 -10.94 -19.73
CA ILE A 290 -15.95 -9.96 -18.87
C ILE A 290 -17.18 -10.61 -18.24
N ALA A 291 -17.31 -10.51 -16.92
CA ALA A 291 -18.46 -11.06 -16.21
C ALA A 291 -19.76 -10.41 -16.74
N THR A 292 -20.73 -11.24 -17.15
CA THR A 292 -21.89 -10.78 -17.93
C THR A 292 -23.21 -11.08 -17.21
N ALA A 293 -24.08 -10.06 -17.12
CA ALA A 293 -25.47 -10.19 -16.72
C ALA A 293 -26.38 -10.09 -17.96
N SER A 294 -27.03 -11.20 -18.31
CA SER A 294 -27.90 -11.28 -19.49
C SER A 294 -29.38 -11.20 -19.15
N PHE A 295 -30.11 -10.40 -19.93
CA PHE A 295 -31.55 -10.16 -19.79
C PHE A 295 -32.25 -10.33 -21.14
N GLU A 296 -33.47 -10.84 -21.10
CA GLU A 296 -34.32 -10.99 -22.28
C GLU A 296 -35.71 -10.43 -22.01
N ASN A 297 -36.25 -9.64 -22.94
CA ASN A 297 -37.64 -9.20 -22.89
C ASN A 297 -38.33 -9.40 -24.23
N LYS A 298 -39.65 -9.52 -24.15
CA LYS A 298 -40.55 -9.65 -25.29
C LYS A 298 -41.72 -8.68 -25.14
N ALA A 299 -42.42 -8.40 -26.22
CA ALA A 299 -43.66 -7.63 -26.19
C ALA A 299 -44.68 -8.32 -25.26
N SER A 300 -45.30 -7.52 -24.40
CA SER A 300 -46.42 -7.92 -23.57
C SER A 300 -47.73 -7.80 -24.36
N ASN A 301 -48.75 -8.56 -23.95
CA ASN A 301 -50.10 -8.43 -24.47
C ASN A 301 -50.86 -7.24 -23.87
N GLU A 302 -50.29 -6.57 -22.86
CA GLU A 302 -50.89 -5.39 -22.23
C GLU A 302 -50.54 -4.10 -22.97
N ILE A 303 -51.53 -3.20 -23.09
CA ILE A 303 -51.39 -1.92 -23.79
C ILE A 303 -51.01 -0.83 -22.79
N HIS A 304 -49.72 -0.53 -22.70
CA HIS A 304 -49.19 0.58 -21.90
C HIS A 304 -48.39 1.53 -22.81
N GLY A 305 -48.64 2.84 -22.73
CA GLY A 305 -47.92 3.86 -23.50
C GLY A 305 -46.88 4.59 -22.66
N GLY A 306 -45.68 4.83 -23.19
CA GLY A 306 -44.65 5.64 -22.54
C GLY A 306 -43.24 5.39 -23.10
N TYR A 307 -42.33 6.37 -22.93
CA TYR A 307 -40.91 6.28 -23.29
C TYR A 307 -40.06 6.96 -22.21
N GLY A 308 -38.85 6.43 -21.93
CA GLY A 308 -37.99 6.93 -20.86
C GLY A 308 -37.13 8.14 -21.24
N ILE A 309 -36.74 8.94 -20.25
CA ILE A 309 -35.75 10.03 -20.37
C ILE A 309 -34.66 9.79 -19.33
N VAL A 310 -33.39 9.90 -19.70
CA VAL A 310 -32.26 9.81 -18.76
C VAL A 310 -31.94 11.20 -18.23
N ASN A 311 -31.98 11.36 -16.90
CA ASN A 311 -31.53 12.56 -16.21
C ASN A 311 -30.20 12.26 -15.50
N ASN A 312 -29.15 13.01 -15.82
CA ASN A 312 -27.85 12.95 -15.15
C ASN A 312 -27.72 14.17 -14.22
N TYR A 313 -27.64 13.90 -12.91
CA TYR A 313 -27.47 14.92 -11.88
C TYR A 313 -26.00 14.95 -11.45
N LYS A 314 -25.35 16.11 -11.58
CA LYS A 314 -23.99 16.33 -11.08
C LYS A 314 -23.99 17.49 -10.09
N TYR A 315 -23.57 17.21 -8.86
CA TYR A 315 -23.38 18.24 -7.85
C TYR A 315 -22.20 19.16 -8.22
N SER A 316 -22.45 20.46 -8.26
CA SER A 316 -21.44 21.51 -8.41
C SER A 316 -21.06 22.03 -7.03
N LYS A 317 -19.80 21.86 -6.63
CA LYS A 317 -19.30 22.42 -5.36
C LYS A 317 -19.22 23.95 -5.40
N GLU A 318 -19.06 24.53 -6.58
CA GLU A 318 -18.96 25.98 -6.78
C GLU A 318 -20.33 26.65 -6.63
N ASP A 319 -21.37 26.05 -7.22
CA ASP A 319 -22.73 26.58 -7.19
C ASP A 319 -23.55 26.09 -5.97
N GLN A 320 -23.00 25.16 -5.19
CA GLN A 320 -23.69 24.41 -4.12
C GLN A 320 -25.02 23.75 -4.53
N ASP A 321 -25.19 23.45 -5.83
CA ASP A 321 -26.43 22.94 -6.40
C ASP A 321 -26.17 21.80 -7.39
N TYR A 322 -27.23 21.10 -7.80
CA TYR A 322 -27.19 20.05 -8.81
C TYR A 322 -27.45 20.61 -10.20
N THR A 323 -26.54 20.32 -11.13
CA THR A 323 -26.79 20.51 -12.55
C THR A 323 -27.46 19.26 -13.13
N VAL A 324 -28.50 19.47 -13.94
CA VAL A 324 -29.21 18.38 -14.63
C VAL A 324 -28.85 18.39 -16.10
N LYS A 325 -28.40 17.26 -16.64
CA LYS A 325 -28.26 17.03 -18.07
C LYS A 325 -29.17 15.90 -18.50
N GLN A 326 -30.05 16.18 -19.46
CA GLN A 326 -30.93 15.17 -20.02
C GLN A 326 -30.28 14.54 -21.25
N SER A 327 -30.38 13.22 -21.37
CA SER A 327 -29.97 12.48 -22.55
C SER A 327 -30.98 11.38 -22.87
N LYS A 328 -30.92 10.87 -24.11
CA LYS A 328 -31.71 9.69 -24.49
C LYS A 328 -31.07 8.41 -23.96
N GLU A 329 -29.74 8.33 -23.96
CA GLU A 329 -28.97 7.17 -23.48
C GLU A 329 -27.84 7.62 -22.54
N ASN A 330 -27.29 6.69 -21.76
CA ASN A 330 -26.04 6.91 -21.04
C ASN A 330 -24.90 7.07 -22.06
N LYS A 331 -24.11 8.13 -21.94
CA LYS A 331 -22.90 8.26 -22.76
C LYS A 331 -21.91 7.18 -22.33
N THR A 332 -21.48 6.34 -23.27
CA THR A 332 -20.29 5.52 -23.11
C THR A 332 -19.12 6.44 -22.78
N VAL A 333 -18.31 6.08 -21.79
CA VAL A 333 -16.91 6.52 -21.79
C VAL A 333 -16.30 5.77 -22.98
N GLN A 334 -16.27 6.41 -24.15
CA GLN A 334 -15.40 5.97 -25.23
C GLN A 334 -13.96 6.23 -24.79
N GLU A 335 -13.10 5.26 -25.07
CA GLU A 335 -11.65 5.24 -24.80
C GLU A 335 -10.93 6.56 -25.06
#